data_AF-A0A520I6G1-F1
#
_entry.id   AF-A0A520I6G1-F1
#
_cell.length_a   1.000
_cell.length_b   1.000
_cell.length_c   1.000
_cell.angle_alpha   90.00
_cell.angle_beta   90.00
_cell.angle_gamma   90.00
#
_symmetry.space_group_name_H-M   'P 1'
#
loop_
_entity.id
_entity.type
_entity.pdbx_description
1 polymer ?
#
loop_
_entity_poly.entity_id
_entity_poly.type
_entity_poly.pdbx_seq_one_letter_code
_entity_poly.pdbx_strand_id
1 'polypeptide(L)'
;MAIVDDMVPPGDAPRPSLEESHDPRRRDFINIAAVSFAGVGAVAIVLPLVNQMNPSADVLAQATTEIDLSKILPGQAIKTSFRKQPLFVRNLTPKEIQEADAVDISTLRDPQTLEQRTKAGKKNWLITLGVCTHLGCVPLGAGEGENKGPFGGYFCPCHGSAYDTA
;
A
#
# COMPACT_ATOMS: atom_id res chain seq x y z
N MET A 1 -18.90 -10.85 -60.43
CA MET A 1 -18.84 -10.98 -61.90
C MET A 1 -17.52 -11.67 -62.20
N ALA A 2 -17.55 -13.00 -62.36
CA ALA A 2 -16.38 -13.77 -62.78
C ALA A 2 -16.23 -13.56 -64.30
N ILE A 3 -15.10 -13.03 -64.73
CA ILE A 3 -14.79 -12.83 -66.14
C ILE A 3 -14.09 -14.07 -66.70
N VAL A 4 -14.33 -14.31 -67.98
CA VAL A 4 -14.05 -15.52 -68.79
C VAL A 4 -12.57 -15.93 -68.95
N ASP A 5 -11.64 -15.43 -68.14
CA ASP A 5 -10.21 -15.78 -68.20
C ASP A 5 -9.80 -16.90 -67.21
N ASP A 6 -10.69 -17.34 -66.32
CA ASP A 6 -10.41 -18.39 -65.32
C ASP A 6 -10.70 -19.83 -65.81
N MET A 7 -10.65 -20.08 -67.11
CA MET A 7 -10.88 -21.43 -67.66
C MET A 7 -9.56 -22.20 -67.68
N VAL A 8 -9.34 -23.07 -66.68
CA VAL A 8 -8.22 -24.01 -66.66
C VAL A 8 -8.33 -24.98 -67.85
N PRO A 9 -7.32 -25.09 -68.74
CA PRO A 9 -7.35 -26.02 -69.86
C PRO A 9 -7.45 -27.49 -69.40
N PRO A 10 -8.13 -28.38 -70.15
CA PRO A 10 -8.22 -29.78 -69.80
C PRO A 10 -6.83 -30.45 -69.87
N GLY A 11 -6.26 -30.78 -68.71
CA GLY A 11 -4.96 -31.45 -68.60
C GLY A 11 -4.06 -30.90 -67.49
N ASP A 12 -4.32 -29.68 -67.01
CA ASP A 12 -3.53 -29.07 -65.94
C ASP A 12 -4.23 -29.22 -64.59
N ALA A 13 -3.52 -29.77 -63.60
CA ALA A 13 -4.01 -29.84 -62.23
C ALA A 13 -4.11 -28.41 -61.65
N PRO A 14 -5.16 -28.10 -60.86
CA PRO A 14 -5.23 -26.81 -60.17
C PRO A 14 -3.97 -26.66 -59.31
N ARG A 15 -3.21 -25.58 -59.57
CA ARG A 15 -2.01 -25.27 -58.77
C ARG A 15 -2.46 -25.19 -57.31
N PRO A 16 -1.75 -25.85 -56.37
CA PRO A 16 -2.07 -25.70 -54.96
C PRO A 16 -2.06 -24.20 -54.67
N SER A 17 -3.05 -23.70 -53.93
CA SER A 17 -2.96 -22.38 -53.31
C SER A 17 -1.79 -22.46 -52.34
N LEU A 18 -0.59 -22.20 -52.85
CA LEU A 18 0.56 -21.90 -52.01
C LEU A 18 0.08 -20.70 -51.21
N GLU A 19 -0.11 -20.89 -49.90
CA GLU A 19 -0.06 -19.75 -48.99
C GLU A 19 1.22 -19.01 -49.38
N GLU A 20 1.04 -17.86 -50.02
CA GLU A 20 2.15 -17.04 -50.47
C GLU A 20 2.84 -16.62 -49.17
N SER A 21 3.90 -17.35 -48.80
CA SER A 21 4.77 -16.97 -47.71
C SER A 21 5.39 -15.66 -48.17
N HIS A 22 4.76 -14.55 -47.79
CA HIS A 22 5.14 -13.22 -48.22
C HIS A 22 6.58 -13.00 -47.77
N ASP A 23 7.52 -13.13 -48.72
CA ASP A 23 8.94 -12.89 -48.48
C ASP A 23 9.04 -11.45 -47.97
N PRO A 24 9.49 -11.21 -46.72
CA PRO A 24 9.41 -9.89 -46.12
C PRO A 24 10.18 -8.91 -47.01
N ARG A 25 9.45 -8.03 -47.68
CA ARG A 25 10.03 -7.04 -48.59
C ARG A 25 11.02 -6.22 -47.78
N ARG A 26 12.17 -5.86 -48.38
CA ARG A 26 13.22 -5.07 -47.73
C ARG A 26 12.69 -3.82 -46.99
N ARG A 27 11.62 -3.21 -47.48
CA ARG A 27 10.93 -2.07 -46.84
C ARG A 27 10.19 -2.46 -45.56
N ASP A 28 9.49 -3.59 -45.58
CA ASP A 28 8.76 -4.11 -44.43
C ASP A 28 9.73 -4.49 -43.31
N PHE A 29 10.86 -5.13 -43.65
CA PHE A 29 11.94 -5.41 -42.70
C PHE A 29 12.48 -4.13 -42.03
N ILE A 30 12.81 -3.09 -42.83
CA ILE A 30 13.34 -1.82 -42.30
C ILE A 30 12.31 -1.13 -41.39
N ASN A 31 11.03 -1.11 -41.78
CA ASN A 31 9.98 -0.49 -40.98
C ASN A 31 9.74 -1.21 -39.65
N ILE A 32 9.64 -2.54 -39.68
CA ILE A 32 9.45 -3.36 -38.47
C ILE A 32 10.66 -3.19 -37.54
N ALA A 33 11.88 -3.29 -38.08
CA ALA A 33 13.09 -3.13 -37.30
C ALA A 33 13.19 -1.72 -36.67
N ALA A 34 12.94 -0.67 -37.44
CA ALA A 34 13.02 0.71 -36.96
C ALA A 34 11.99 1.02 -35.88
N VAL A 35 10.72 0.64 -36.09
CA VAL A 35 9.63 0.89 -35.12
C VAL A 35 9.82 0.03 -33.87
N SER A 36 10.22 -1.23 -34.01
CA SER A 36 10.49 -2.11 -32.87
C SER A 36 11.66 -1.58 -32.03
N PHE A 37 12.75 -1.15 -32.68
CA PHE A 37 13.89 -0.56 -31.99
C PHE A 37 13.49 0.73 -31.25
N ALA A 38 12.74 1.62 -31.91
CA ALA A 38 12.26 2.85 -31.29
C ALA A 38 11.32 2.55 -30.10
N GLY A 39 10.41 1.59 -30.25
CA GLY A 39 9.48 1.18 -29.20
C GLY A 39 10.19 0.60 -27.98
N VAL A 40 11.10 -0.36 -28.18
CA VAL A 40 11.89 -0.95 -27.08
C VAL A 40 12.81 0.09 -26.45
N GLY A 41 13.46 0.94 -27.27
CA GLY A 41 14.31 2.03 -26.79
C GLY A 41 13.55 3.04 -25.93
N ALA A 42 12.32 3.41 -26.31
CA ALA A 42 11.47 4.28 -25.52
C ALA A 42 11.13 3.66 -24.16
N VAL A 43 10.77 2.37 -24.12
CA VAL A 43 10.51 1.66 -22.85
C VAL A 43 11.77 1.60 -22.00
N ALA A 44 12.93 1.30 -22.59
CA ALA A 44 14.21 1.23 -21.89
C ALA A 44 14.63 2.58 -21.25
N ILE A 45 14.15 3.71 -21.79
CA ILE A 45 14.38 5.04 -21.23
C ILE A 45 13.31 5.40 -20.18
N VAL A 46 12.03 5.20 -20.49
CA VAL A 46 10.93 5.63 -19.60
C VAL A 46 10.88 4.79 -18.32
N LEU A 47 11.12 3.49 -18.41
CA LEU A 47 11.02 2.58 -17.27
C LEU A 47 11.95 2.94 -16.11
N PRO A 48 13.27 3.17 -16.28
CA PRO A 48 14.14 3.57 -15.18
C PRO A 48 13.79 4.97 -14.64
N LEU A 49 13.31 5.89 -15.49
CA LEU A 49 12.89 7.23 -15.04
C LEU A 49 11.63 7.20 -14.16
N VAL A 50 10.72 6.26 -14.40
CA VAL A 50 9.60 6.02 -13.49
C VAL A 50 10.08 5.26 -12.25
N ASN A 51 10.92 4.24 -12.42
CA ASN A 51 11.39 3.42 -11.31
C ASN A 51 12.23 4.22 -10.29
N GLN A 52 13.00 5.23 -10.72
CA GLN A 52 13.78 6.08 -9.80
C GLN A 52 12.90 6.98 -8.91
N MET A 53 11.60 7.11 -9.20
CA MET A 53 10.64 7.82 -8.34
C MET A 53 10.14 6.96 -7.18
N ASN A 54 10.43 5.66 -7.17
CA ASN A 54 10.12 4.77 -6.05
C ASN A 54 10.99 5.08 -4.82
N PRO A 55 10.60 4.62 -3.61
CA PRO A 55 11.39 4.78 -2.41
C PRO A 55 12.82 4.24 -2.59
N SER A 56 13.81 5.07 -2.25
CA SER A 56 15.23 4.70 -2.30
C SER A 56 15.58 3.64 -1.26
N ALA A 57 16.74 2.99 -1.42
CA ALA A 57 17.17 1.89 -0.55
C ALA A 57 17.29 2.30 0.92
N ASP A 58 17.72 3.53 1.20
CA ASP A 58 17.79 4.10 2.56
C ASP A 58 16.40 4.35 3.16
N VAL A 59 15.40 4.70 2.35
CA VAL A 59 14.00 4.81 2.81
C VAL A 59 13.42 3.42 3.09
N LEU A 60 13.71 2.43 2.24
CA LEU A 60 13.29 1.04 2.45
C LEU A 60 13.95 0.42 3.68
N ALA A 61 15.19 0.80 4.01
CA ALA A 61 15.83 0.37 5.25
C ALA A 61 15.08 0.84 6.51
N GLN A 62 14.29 1.91 6.42
CA GLN A 62 13.41 2.39 7.51
C GLN A 62 12.04 1.71 7.55
N ALA A 63 11.82 0.65 6.74
CA ALA A 63 10.55 -0.08 6.71
C ALA A 63 10.24 -0.85 8.01
N THR A 64 11.26 -1.09 8.84
CA THR A 64 11.16 -1.72 10.15
C THR A 64 11.88 -0.89 11.20
N THR A 65 11.44 -0.96 12.45
CA THR A 65 12.11 -0.31 13.59
C THR A 65 12.04 -1.20 14.82
N GLU A 66 13.05 -1.12 15.67
CA GLU A 66 13.10 -1.82 16.95
C GLU A 66 13.01 -0.80 18.08
N ILE A 67 12.13 -1.05 19.04
CA ILE A 67 11.89 -0.17 20.18
C ILE A 67 12.00 -1.00 21.45
N ASP A 68 12.84 -0.54 22.38
CA ASP A 68 12.98 -1.13 23.69
C ASP A 68 11.76 -0.80 24.57
N LEU A 69 11.01 -1.83 24.94
CA LEU A 69 9.80 -1.70 25.76
C LEU A 69 10.08 -1.75 27.27
N SER A 70 11.30 -2.12 27.69
CA SER A 70 11.63 -2.44 29.09
C SER A 70 11.46 -1.25 30.05
N LYS A 71 11.57 -0.03 29.53
CA LYS A 71 11.51 1.21 30.32
C LYS A 71 10.11 1.82 30.42
N ILE A 72 9.11 1.24 29.75
CA ILE A 72 7.75 1.78 29.68
C ILE A 72 6.91 1.15 30.80
N LEU A 73 6.62 1.95 31.83
CA LEU A 73 5.85 1.51 32.99
C LEU A 73 4.35 1.34 32.66
N PRO A 74 3.61 0.50 33.39
CA PRO A 74 2.15 0.41 33.23
C PRO A 74 1.48 1.78 33.39
N GLY A 75 0.55 2.09 32.49
CA GLY A 75 -0.13 3.38 32.37
C GLY A 75 0.66 4.47 31.63
N GLN A 76 1.95 4.24 31.37
CA GLN A 76 2.80 5.16 30.62
C GLN A 76 2.65 4.95 29.11
N ALA A 77 2.73 6.05 28.38
CA ALA A 77 2.90 6.05 26.94
C ALA A 77 4.16 6.82 26.57
N ILE A 78 4.78 6.43 25.45
CA ILE A 78 5.87 7.18 24.83
C ILE A 78 5.49 7.52 23.39
N LYS A 79 6.08 8.61 22.89
CA LYS A 79 6.04 9.00 21.48
C LYS A 79 7.39 8.68 20.86
N THR A 80 7.39 7.87 19.82
CA THR A 80 8.55 7.61 18.98
C THR A 80 8.16 7.80 17.51
N SER A 81 9.05 7.46 16.58
CA SER A 81 8.81 7.60 15.16
C SER A 81 8.97 6.28 14.42
N PHE A 82 8.05 5.98 13.51
CA PHE A 82 8.15 4.89 12.54
C PHE A 82 7.85 5.45 11.16
N ARG A 83 8.78 5.26 10.19
CA ARG A 83 8.63 5.80 8.81
C ARG A 83 8.30 7.31 8.77
N LYS A 84 8.93 8.11 9.63
CA LYS A 84 8.67 9.55 9.85
C LYS A 84 7.25 9.89 10.32
N GLN A 85 6.45 8.90 10.72
CA GLN A 85 5.14 9.09 11.34
C GLN A 85 5.27 8.90 12.86
N PRO A 86 4.48 9.62 13.67
CA PRO A 86 4.44 9.41 15.11
C PRO A 86 3.91 8.01 15.41
N LEU A 87 4.59 7.31 16.31
CA LEU A 87 4.18 6.02 16.84
C LEU A 87 3.96 6.16 18.34
N PHE A 88 2.77 5.82 18.80
CA PHE A 88 2.43 5.77 20.22
C PHE A 88 2.61 4.34 20.71
N VAL A 89 3.39 4.19 21.77
CA VAL A 89 3.61 2.92 22.43
C VAL A 89 3.14 3.09 23.87
N ARG A 90 2.04 2.41 24.22
CA ARG A 90 1.41 2.49 25.53
C ARG A 90 1.40 1.12 26.19
N ASN A 91 1.81 1.08 27.45
CA ASN A 91 1.67 -0.09 28.31
C ASN A 91 0.39 0.07 29.14
N LEU A 92 -0.69 -0.60 28.74
CA LEU A 92 -1.98 -0.53 29.40
C LEU A 92 -1.94 -1.18 30.78
N THR A 93 -2.63 -0.56 31.72
CA THR A 93 -2.89 -1.11 33.05
C THR A 93 -3.97 -2.20 32.99
N PRO A 94 -4.04 -3.10 33.98
CA PRO A 94 -5.12 -4.09 34.06
C PRO A 94 -6.52 -3.47 34.08
N LYS A 95 -6.65 -2.28 34.69
CA LYS A 95 -7.90 -1.53 34.74
C LYS A 95 -8.32 -1.06 33.34
N GLU A 96 -7.41 -0.45 32.58
CA GLU A 96 -7.69 0.00 31.21
C GLU A 96 -8.08 -1.16 30.28
N ILE A 97 -7.43 -2.32 30.44
CA ILE A 97 -7.80 -3.52 29.66
C ILE A 97 -9.23 -3.96 29.98
N GLN A 98 -9.60 -3.99 31.25
CA GLN A 98 -10.97 -4.36 31.67
C GLN A 98 -12.01 -3.35 31.17
N GLU A 99 -11.71 -2.06 31.26
CA GLU A 99 -12.59 -1.00 30.75
C GLU A 99 -12.78 -1.11 29.24
N ALA A 100 -11.69 -1.34 28.49
CA ALA A 100 -11.74 -1.54 27.05
C ALA A 100 -12.55 -2.78 26.63
N ASP A 101 -12.39 -3.89 27.35
CA ASP A 101 -13.12 -5.13 27.09
C ASP A 101 -14.61 -5.05 27.47
N ALA A 102 -14.97 -4.11 28.36
CA ALA A 102 -16.35 -3.89 28.78
C ALA A 102 -17.14 -2.97 27.84
N VAL A 103 -16.48 -2.33 26.86
CA VAL A 103 -17.14 -1.47 25.88
C VAL A 103 -18.02 -2.31 24.96
N ASP A 104 -19.29 -1.92 24.82
CA ASP A 104 -20.16 -2.49 23.80
C ASP A 104 -19.69 -2.05 22.41
N ILE A 105 -19.10 -3.01 21.68
CA ILE A 105 -18.55 -2.80 20.33
C ILE A 105 -19.56 -2.24 19.33
N SER A 106 -20.87 -2.46 19.54
CA SER A 106 -21.91 -1.97 18.64
C SER A 106 -22.11 -0.46 18.72
N THR A 107 -21.64 0.16 19.81
CA THR A 107 -21.70 1.61 20.04
C THR A 107 -20.51 2.35 19.41
N LEU A 108 -19.47 1.62 19.00
CA LEU A 108 -18.28 2.19 18.39
C LEU A 108 -18.55 2.55 16.92
N ARG A 109 -17.96 3.66 16.48
CA ARG A 109 -18.01 4.08 15.07
C ARG A 109 -17.39 3.02 14.14
N ASP A 110 -16.32 2.38 14.60
CA ASP A 110 -15.64 1.28 13.94
C ASP A 110 -15.51 0.12 14.92
N PRO A 111 -16.42 -0.88 14.88
CA PRO A 111 -16.45 -1.98 15.84
C PRO A 111 -15.19 -2.84 15.79
N GLN A 112 -14.38 -2.76 16.85
CA GLN A 112 -13.16 -3.56 16.96
C GLN A 112 -12.86 -3.85 18.43
N THR A 113 -12.53 -5.10 18.76
CA THR A 113 -12.15 -5.48 20.13
C THR A 113 -10.68 -5.17 20.41
N LEU A 114 -10.31 -5.03 21.68
CA LEU A 114 -8.91 -4.88 22.07
C LEU A 114 -8.04 -6.09 21.66
N GLU A 115 -8.61 -7.29 21.65
CA GLU A 115 -7.92 -8.50 21.19
C GLU A 115 -7.62 -8.48 19.69
N GLN A 116 -8.48 -7.86 18.87
CA GLN A 116 -8.22 -7.68 17.44
C GLN A 116 -7.16 -6.59 17.17
N ARG A 117 -7.00 -5.63 18.08
CA ARG A 117 -6.04 -4.51 17.97
C ARG A 117 -4.65 -4.87 18.47
N THR A 118 -4.55 -5.84 19.36
CA THR A 118 -3.31 -6.23 20.03
C THR A 118 -2.84 -7.60 19.60
N LYS A 119 -1.56 -7.90 19.84
CA LYS A 119 -1.01 -9.23 19.57
C LYS A 119 -1.41 -10.21 20.68
N ALA A 120 -1.74 -11.45 20.30
CA ALA A 120 -2.03 -12.53 21.24
C ALA A 120 -0.94 -12.64 22.33
N GLY A 121 -1.36 -12.71 23.60
CA GLY A 121 -0.46 -12.76 24.75
C GLY A 121 0.25 -11.43 25.09
N LYS A 122 -0.09 -10.32 24.41
CA LYS A 122 0.49 -8.97 24.59
C LYS A 122 -0.59 -7.90 24.66
N LYS A 123 -1.75 -8.22 25.24
CA LYS A 123 -2.92 -7.33 25.33
C LYS A 123 -2.65 -6.01 26.05
N ASN A 124 -1.63 -5.97 26.91
CA ASN A 124 -1.16 -4.76 27.58
C ASN A 124 -0.42 -3.80 26.65
N TRP A 125 0.08 -4.23 25.50
CA TRP A 125 0.84 -3.37 24.59
C TRP A 125 -0.05 -2.83 23.48
N LEU A 126 -0.46 -1.58 23.65
CA LEU A 126 -1.15 -0.83 22.60
C LEU A 126 -0.13 -0.02 21.80
N ILE A 127 0.09 -0.43 20.55
CA ILE A 127 1.04 0.19 19.64
C ILE A 127 0.27 0.70 18.44
N THR A 128 0.13 2.02 18.32
CA THR A 128 -0.69 2.67 17.30
C THR A 128 0.08 3.75 16.57
N LEU A 129 -0.24 3.97 15.30
CA LEU A 129 0.20 5.17 14.61
C LEU A 129 -0.52 6.36 15.24
N GLY A 130 0.25 7.35 15.71
CA GLY A 130 -0.27 8.61 16.26
C GLY A 130 -0.77 9.56 15.17
N VAL A 131 -1.45 9.03 14.15
CA VAL A 131 -1.92 9.75 12.97
C VAL A 131 -3.44 9.67 12.96
N CYS A 132 -4.09 10.79 13.25
CA CYS A 132 -5.55 10.88 13.26
C CYS A 132 -6.12 10.49 11.89
N THR A 133 -7.08 9.57 11.87
CA THR A 133 -7.69 9.05 10.64
C THR A 133 -8.57 10.05 9.89
N HIS A 134 -8.83 11.23 10.47
CA HIS A 134 -9.55 12.30 9.78
C HIS A 134 -8.68 12.96 8.71
N LEU A 135 -7.60 13.63 9.12
CA LEU A 135 -6.73 14.43 8.23
C LEU A 135 -5.24 14.34 8.61
N GLY A 136 -4.84 13.35 9.42
CA GLY A 136 -3.44 13.06 9.70
C GLY A 136 -2.77 13.89 10.79
N CYS A 137 -3.49 14.76 11.50
CA CYS A 137 -2.97 15.45 12.69
C CYS A 137 -2.50 14.46 13.76
N VAL A 138 -1.57 14.89 14.62
CA VAL A 138 -1.08 14.08 15.74
C VAL A 138 -1.97 14.26 16.97
N PRO A 139 -2.60 13.21 17.50
CA PRO A 139 -3.38 13.32 18.73
C PRO A 139 -2.51 13.61 19.96
N LEU A 140 -3.09 14.31 20.92
CA LEU A 140 -2.58 14.52 22.27
C LEU A 140 -2.95 13.32 23.16
N GLY A 141 -2.26 13.13 24.28
CA GLY A 141 -2.59 12.16 25.34
C GLY A 141 -1.52 11.11 25.60
N ALA A 142 -0.55 10.95 24.68
CA ALA A 142 0.62 10.09 24.89
C ALA A 142 1.68 10.76 25.77
N GLY A 143 1.79 12.10 25.75
CA GLY A 143 2.68 12.84 26.65
C GLY A 143 2.05 13.08 28.02
N GLU A 144 2.87 13.20 29.06
CA GLU A 144 2.41 13.59 30.39
C GLU A 144 1.84 15.02 30.37
N GLY A 145 0.71 15.24 31.03
CA GLY A 145 0.02 16.54 31.06
C GLY A 145 -0.75 16.90 29.77
N GLU A 146 -0.72 16.07 28.74
CA GLU A 146 -1.49 16.30 27.52
C GLU A 146 -2.98 16.01 27.70
N ASN A 147 -3.82 16.73 26.95
CA ASN A 147 -5.26 16.50 26.94
C ASN A 147 -5.59 15.11 26.37
N LYS A 148 -6.31 14.29 27.15
CA LYS A 148 -6.73 12.93 26.79
C LYS A 148 -8.16 12.83 26.28
N GLY A 149 -8.84 13.97 26.16
CA GLY A 149 -10.22 14.03 25.70
C GLY A 149 -11.22 13.38 26.67
N PRO A 150 -12.48 13.24 26.25
CA PRO A 150 -13.57 12.77 27.10
C PRO A 150 -13.45 11.28 27.48
N PHE A 151 -12.73 10.47 26.69
CA PHE A 151 -12.61 9.02 26.89
C PHE A 151 -11.28 8.60 27.54
N GLY A 152 -10.46 9.56 27.98
CA GLY A 152 -9.22 9.29 28.72
C GLY A 152 -8.08 8.66 27.92
N GLY A 153 -8.23 8.53 26.60
CA GLY A 153 -7.21 8.04 25.68
C GLY A 153 -6.45 9.16 24.99
N TYR A 154 -6.85 9.45 23.76
CA TYR A 154 -6.21 10.47 22.92
C TYR A 154 -7.20 11.52 22.41
N PHE A 155 -6.72 12.74 22.21
CA PHE A 155 -7.54 13.83 21.68
C PHE A 155 -6.84 14.57 20.54
N CYS A 156 -7.49 14.63 19.37
CA CYS A 156 -7.01 15.38 18.23
C CYS A 156 -7.63 16.79 18.22
N PRO A 157 -6.85 17.85 18.50
CA PRO A 157 -7.38 19.21 18.63
C PRO A 157 -7.79 19.84 17.29
N CYS A 158 -7.38 19.27 16.15
CA CYS A 158 -7.65 19.86 14.83
C CYS A 158 -9.15 19.96 14.53
N HIS A 159 -9.91 18.90 14.82
CA HIS A 159 -11.35 18.83 14.57
C HIS A 159 -12.12 18.09 15.67
N GLY A 160 -11.50 17.95 16.86
CA GLY A 160 -12.16 17.39 18.05
C GLY A 160 -12.35 15.87 18.04
N SER A 161 -11.57 15.11 17.27
CA SER A 161 -11.66 13.64 17.32
C SER A 161 -11.15 13.12 18.66
N ALA A 162 -12.00 12.39 19.38
CA ALA A 162 -11.66 11.74 20.63
C ALA A 162 -11.47 10.24 20.42
N TYR A 163 -10.42 9.69 21.03
CA TYR A 163 -10.08 8.27 21.06
C TYR A 163 -10.02 7.82 22.51
N ASP A 164 -10.50 6.63 22.76
CA ASP A 164 -10.43 5.93 24.04
C ASP A 164 -9.03 5.32 24.28
N THR A 165 -8.89 4.62 25.39
CA THR A 165 -7.62 4.07 25.89
C THR A 165 -7.13 2.84 25.14
N ALA A 166 -7.90 2.33 24.16
CA ALA A 166 -7.71 1.03 23.52
C ALA A 166 -7.83 1.11 22.00
#